data_AF-A0A257AUM6-F1
#
_entry.id   AF-A0A257AUM6-F1
#
_cell.length_a   1.000
_cell.length_b   1.000
_cell.length_c   1.000
_cell.angle_alpha   90.00
_cell.angle_beta   90.00
_cell.angle_gamma   90.00
#
_symmetry.space_group_name_H-M   'P 1'
#
loop_
_entity.id
_entity.type
_entity.pdbx_description
1 polymer ?
#
loop_
_entity_poly.entity_id
_entity_poly.type
_entity_poly.pdbx_seq_one_letter_code
_entity_poly.pdbx_strand_id
1 'polypeptide(L)'
;MTSEQHLVVLLVRLAVAASVASFLARFGPFLRSIMREERSLAQRTRLALSFGAVFGAGAATRAANPAYLPVDLSFPGALLAGLIGGY
;
A
#
# COMPACT_ATOMS: atom_id res chain seq x y z
N MET A 1 -18.58 -12.44 -14.11
CA MET A 1 -18.42 -12.55 -12.63
C MET A 1 -19.81 -12.60 -12.04
N THR A 2 -20.11 -13.58 -11.19
CA THR A 2 -21.37 -13.60 -10.44
C THR A 2 -21.30 -12.58 -9.29
N SER A 3 -22.45 -12.07 -8.84
CA SER A 3 -22.53 -11.02 -7.81
C SER A 3 -21.78 -11.38 -6.52
N GLU A 4 -21.83 -12.66 -6.12
CA GLU A 4 -21.14 -13.18 -4.94
C GLU A 4 -19.61 -13.11 -5.07
N GLN A 5 -19.06 -13.43 -6.26
CA GLN A 5 -17.62 -13.33 -6.51
C GLN A 5 -17.13 -11.88 -6.39
N HIS A 6 -17.95 -10.91 -6.78
CA HIS A 6 -17.59 -9.50 -6.67
C HIS A 6 -17.46 -9.05 -5.20
N LEU A 7 -18.38 -9.49 -4.33
CA LEU A 7 -18.31 -9.21 -2.90
C LEU A 7 -17.06 -9.81 -2.27
N VAL A 8 -16.70 -11.05 -2.63
CA VAL A 8 -15.49 -11.71 -2.14
C VAL A 8 -14.24 -10.92 -2.55
N VAL A 9 -14.15 -10.44 -3.79
CA VAL A 9 -13.03 -9.62 -4.27
C VAL A 9 -12.90 -8.32 -3.46
N LEU A 10 -14.02 -7.65 -3.17
CA LEU A 10 -14.03 -6.41 -2.39
C LEU A 10 -13.63 -6.65 -0.92
N LEU A 11 -14.11 -7.73 -0.31
CA LEU A 11 -13.76 -8.10 1.06
C LEU A 11 -12.26 -8.42 1.19
N VAL A 12 -11.69 -9.15 0.22
CA VAL A 12 -10.25 -9.44 0.19
C VAL A 12 -9.44 -8.16 0.02
N ARG A 13 -9.85 -7.26 -0.89
CA ARG A 13 -9.22 -5.94 -1.03
C ARG A 13 -9.23 -5.15 0.27
N LEU A 14 -10.37 -5.13 0.95
CA LEU A 14 -10.53 -4.42 2.21
C LEU A 14 -9.65 -5.03 3.32
N ALA A 15 -9.61 -6.36 3.42
CA ALA A 15 -8.77 -7.05 4.39
C ALA A 15 -7.27 -6.77 4.16
N VAL A 16 -6.82 -6.77 2.90
CA VAL A 16 -5.43 -6.41 2.55
C VAL A 16 -5.15 -4.96 2.90
N ALA A 17 -6.03 -4.02 2.53
CA ALA A 17 -5.89 -2.60 2.86
C ALA A 17 -5.81 -2.39 4.38
N ALA A 18 -6.71 -3.01 5.14
CA ALA A 18 -6.79 -2.90 6.58
C ALA A 18 -5.56 -3.50 7.28
N SER A 19 -5.05 -4.64 6.79
CA SER A 19 -3.84 -5.28 7.30
C SER A 19 -2.61 -4.38 7.09
N VAL A 20 -2.45 -3.84 5.88
CA VAL A 20 -1.39 -2.89 5.56
C VAL A 20 -1.50 -1.63 6.42
N ALA A 21 -2.68 -1.03 6.51
CA ALA A 21 -2.91 0.16 7.32
C ALA A 21 -2.57 -0.10 8.80
N SER A 22 -2.99 -1.24 9.36
CA SER A 22 -2.70 -1.63 10.73
C SER A 22 -1.20 -1.85 10.97
N PHE A 23 -0.51 -2.46 10.00
CA PHE A 23 0.94 -2.65 10.06
C PHE A 23 1.69 -1.32 10.03
N LEU A 24 1.36 -0.43 9.08
CA LEU A 24 1.95 0.90 8.96
C LEU A 24 1.65 1.78 10.19
N ALA A 25 0.44 1.72 10.73
CA ALA A 25 0.02 2.44 11.93
C ALA A 25 0.81 2.02 13.19
N ARG A 26 1.32 0.79 13.22
CA ARG A 26 2.17 0.28 14.32
C ARG A 26 3.67 0.47 14.04
N PHE A 27 4.04 0.77 12.80
CA PHE A 27 5.45 0.89 12.42
C PHE A 27 6.01 2.27 12.82
N GLY A 28 6.58 2.36 14.02
CA GLY A 28 7.11 3.60 14.59
C GLY A 28 8.06 4.42 13.70
N PRO A 29 8.98 3.82 12.92
CA PRO A 29 9.81 4.57 11.95
C PRO A 29 9.01 5.28 10.87
N PHE A 30 7.90 4.68 10.43
CA PHE A 30 7.03 5.25 9.39
C PHE A 30 6.22 6.43 9.92
N LEU A 31 5.57 6.31 11.08
CA LEU A 31 4.88 7.45 11.70
C LEU A 31 5.81 8.62 11.95
N ARG A 32 7.00 8.37 12.50
CA ARG A 32 8.02 9.41 12.72
C ARG A 32 8.49 10.07 11.43
N SER A 33 8.47 9.35 10.30
CA SER A 33 8.80 9.91 9.00
C SER A 33 7.68 10.78 8.44
N ILE A 34 6.41 10.45 8.70
CA ILE A 34 5.25 11.28 8.28
C ILE A 34 5.19 12.58 9.09
N MET A 35 5.38 12.51 10.41
CA MET A 35 5.26 13.66 11.33
C MET A 35 6.44 14.64 11.27
N ARG A 36 7.46 14.40 10.44
CA ARG A 36 8.61 15.29 10.29
C ARG A 36 8.36 16.35 9.23
N GLU A 37 8.55 17.62 9.60
CA GLU A 37 8.47 18.78 8.71
C GLU A 37 9.67 18.83 7.75
N GLU A 38 10.90 18.64 8.23
CA GLU A 38 12.08 18.53 7.38
C GLU A 38 12.47 17.07 7.14
N ARG A 39 12.39 16.64 5.86
CA ARG A 39 12.81 15.31 5.43
C ARG A 39 14.12 15.40 4.64
N SER A 40 15.20 14.84 5.21
CA SER A 40 16.43 14.54 4.46
C SER A 40 16.13 13.60 3.28
N LEU A 41 16.87 13.74 2.18
CA LEU A 41 16.74 12.86 1.01
C LEU A 41 16.83 11.38 1.37
N ALA A 42 17.73 11.00 2.29
CA ALA A 42 17.89 9.62 2.77
C ALA A 42 16.69 9.09 3.58
N GLN A 43 15.84 9.99 4.07
CA GLN A 43 14.64 9.66 4.83
C GLN A 43 13.42 9.58 3.90
N ARG A 44 13.36 10.46 2.89
CA ARG A 44 12.42 10.36 1.79
C ARG A 44 12.59 9.06 0.99
N THR A 45 13.82 8.63 0.70
CA THR A 45 14.06 7.36 0.01
C THR A 45 13.63 6.15 0.84
N ARG A 46 13.92 6.14 2.16
CA ARG A 46 13.42 5.08 3.05
C ARG A 46 11.89 5.03 3.10
N LEU A 47 11.23 6.19 3.14
CA LEU A 47 9.77 6.26 3.09
C LEU A 47 9.24 5.73 1.75
N ALA A 48 9.78 6.20 0.63
CA ALA A 48 9.42 5.74 -0.71
C ALA A 48 9.65 4.23 -0.89
N LEU A 49 10.76 3.69 -0.38
CA LEU A 49 11.05 2.25 -0.39
C LEU A 49 10.05 1.46 0.46
N SER A 50 9.65 1.98 1.63
CA SER A 50 8.63 1.30 2.45
C SER A 50 7.26 1.27 1.77
N PHE A 51 6.84 2.37 1.14
CA PHE A 51 5.63 2.40 0.30
C PHE A 51 5.77 1.46 -0.91
N GLY A 52 6.91 1.52 -1.60
CA GLY A 52 7.20 0.67 -2.77
C GLY A 52 7.24 -0.81 -2.45
N ALA A 53 7.78 -1.21 -1.29
CA ALA A 53 7.77 -2.61 -0.85
C ALA A 53 6.35 -3.10 -0.58
N VAL A 54 5.54 -2.31 0.11
CA VAL A 54 4.16 -2.67 0.48
C VAL A 54 3.25 -2.74 -0.73
N PHE A 55 3.24 -1.69 -1.56
CA PHE A 55 2.35 -1.61 -2.73
C PHE A 55 2.90 -2.38 -3.94
N GLY A 56 4.23 -2.50 -4.04
CA GLY A 56 4.91 -3.33 -5.03
C GLY A 56 4.76 -4.82 -4.77
N ALA A 57 4.70 -5.27 -3.51
CA ALA A 57 4.35 -6.65 -3.19
C ALA A 57 2.95 -7.02 -3.72
N GLY A 58 1.98 -6.13 -3.55
CA GLY A 58 0.64 -6.30 -4.15
C GLY A 58 0.69 -6.43 -5.68
N ALA A 59 1.43 -5.53 -6.35
CA ALA A 59 1.62 -5.59 -7.80
C ALA A 59 2.30 -6.88 -8.26
N ALA A 60 3.33 -7.34 -7.53
CA ALA A 60 4.06 -8.56 -7.83
C ALA A 60 3.18 -9.80 -7.65
N THR A 61 2.33 -9.85 -6.63
CA THR A 61 1.39 -10.97 -6.44
C THR A 61 0.36 -11.06 -7.58
N ARG A 62 -0.14 -9.93 -8.09
CA ARG A 62 -0.94 -9.92 -9.33
C ARG A 62 -0.12 -10.39 -10.52
N ALA A 63 1.09 -9.87 -10.70
CA ALA A 63 1.92 -10.22 -11.85
C ALA A 63 2.22 -11.73 -11.91
N ALA A 64 2.39 -12.36 -10.75
CA ALA A 64 2.55 -13.80 -10.62
C ALA A 64 1.24 -14.60 -10.77
N ASN A 65 0.08 -14.00 -10.50
CA ASN A 65 -1.23 -14.66 -10.55
C ASN A 65 -2.25 -13.77 -11.29
N PRO A 66 -2.21 -13.71 -12.63
CA PRO A 66 -3.05 -12.80 -13.42
C PRO A 66 -4.56 -13.07 -13.30
N ALA A 67 -4.96 -14.27 -12.88
CA ALA A 67 -6.36 -14.61 -12.57
C ALA A 67 -6.84 -14.09 -11.20
N TYR A 68 -5.92 -13.62 -10.35
CA TYR A 68 -6.18 -13.17 -8.98
C TYR A 68 -6.34 -11.64 -8.93
N LEU A 69 -7.51 -11.15 -9.36
CA LEU A 69 -7.88 -9.73 -9.31
C LEU A 69 -7.83 -9.01 -7.93
N PRO A 70 -8.02 -9.66 -6.76
CA PRO A 70 -8.24 -8.92 -5.51
C PRO A 70 -7.03 -8.16 -4.94
N VAL A 71 -5.80 -8.58 -5.21
CA VAL A 71 -4.64 -8.06 -4.42
C VAL A 71 -4.09 -6.73 -4.97
N ASP A 72 -4.67 -6.26 -6.07
CA ASP A 72 -4.20 -5.06 -6.73
C ASP A 72 -4.60 -3.77 -6.00
N LEU A 73 -3.72 -3.34 -5.10
CA LEU A 73 -3.78 -2.04 -4.41
C LEU A 73 -2.74 -1.06 -4.96
N SER A 74 -2.04 -1.39 -6.04
CA SER A 74 -0.89 -0.62 -6.54
C SER A 74 -1.28 0.80 -6.97
N PHE A 75 -2.42 0.96 -7.64
CA PHE A 75 -2.93 2.28 -8.05
C PHE A 75 -3.37 3.16 -6.85
N PRO A 76 -4.31 2.74 -5.99
CA PRO A 76 -4.68 3.55 -4.81
C PRO A 76 -3.50 3.74 -3.84
N GLY A 77 -2.59 2.78 -3.77
CA GLY A 77 -1.36 2.87 -3.00
C GLY A 77 -0.38 3.92 -3.50
N ALA A 78 -0.19 4.01 -4.83
CA ALA A 78 0.64 5.04 -5.45
C ALA A 78 0.07 6.44 -5.20
N LEU A 79 -1.26 6.60 -5.28
CA LEU A 79 -1.94 7.87 -4.97
C LEU A 79 -1.73 8.27 -3.50
N LEU A 80 -1.91 7.34 -2.57
CA LEU A 80 -1.66 7.59 -1.14
C LEU A 80 -0.19 7.93 -0.86
N ALA A 81 0.74 7.25 -1.52
CA ALA A 81 2.17 7.50 -1.39
C ALA A 81 2.55 8.91 -1.86
N GLY A 82 1.98 9.38 -2.98
CA GLY A 82 2.16 10.75 -3.48
C GLY A 82 1.61 11.80 -2.50
N LEU A 83 0.36 11.61 -2.07
CA LEU A 83 -0.33 12.52 -1.15
C LEU A 83 0.41 12.66 0.19
N ILE A 84 0.89 11.55 0.77
CA ILE A 84 1.63 11.56 2.04
C ILE A 84 3.09 12.03 1.85
N GLY A 85 3.67 11.76 0.68
CA GLY A 85 5.03 12.14 0.30
C GLY A 85 5.23 13.64 0.10
N GLY A 86 4.15 14.37 -0.19
CA GLY A 86 4.14 15.83 -0.34
C GLY A 86 4.43 16.31 -1.76
N TYR A 87 3.89 15.62 -2.78
CA TYR A 87 3.84 16.06 -4.18
C TYR A 87 2.45 15.87 -4.76
#